data_AF-A0AA97DBE6-F1
#
_entry.id   AF-A0AA97DBE6-F1
#
_cell.length_a   1.000
_cell.length_b   1.000
_cell.length_c   1.000
_cell.angle_alpha   90.00
_cell.angle_beta   90.00
_cell.angle_gamma   90.00
#
_symmetry.space_group_name_H-M   'P 1'
#
loop_
_entity.id
_entity.type
_entity.pdbx_description
1 polymer ?
#
loop_
_entity_poly.entity_id
_entity_poly.type
_entity_poly.pdbx_seq_one_letter_code
_entity_poly.pdbx_strand_id
1 'polypeptide(L)'
;MKNVSNEALLDKVDVYEYLTMVAPVPYGKGFIFKKLLENKAKELDFEIDEYSIFVNRNQVYKAYTSSIYEGDKSNKRKIDEIHEIETYEIRNKKNKLLAWGWYSISNFTKVIPSINIARSLRLRKGNIQIGLEETLTKLFKEPRGSKYFFGEIHTVSHELIPNSRRDYFLENSDLLEFEKLVKAKFEELHKLYYFSSKIRNEKKKVDDFKTFAKEYKEKATNGGFTNEEEKKDYQEKFEAKKEKAKNAEKELVKAKEKVNNSGSSQKTVFDKVVGNITTDVEKVNVALGNGKTKYITDDITTLSRKDRKLVSKIFGVMDNVLPKDIATILKEKIKEELSN
;
A
#
# COMPACT_ATOMS: atom_id res chain seq x y z
N MET A 1 -10.44 41.13 -9.56
CA MET A 1 -11.84 40.90 -9.95
C MET A 1 -12.71 41.84 -9.14
N LYS A 2 -13.59 42.66 -9.76
CA LYS A 2 -14.59 43.45 -9.03
C LYS A 2 -15.87 42.61 -8.95
N ASN A 3 -16.52 42.56 -7.79
CA ASN A 3 -17.80 41.90 -7.52
C ASN A 3 -17.83 40.35 -7.53
N VAL A 4 -16.75 39.68 -7.11
CA VAL A 4 -16.80 38.23 -6.82
C VAL A 4 -17.08 38.07 -5.32
N SER A 5 -18.26 37.55 -4.98
CA SER A 5 -18.71 37.32 -3.59
C SER A 5 -18.39 35.93 -3.05
N ASN A 6 -17.89 35.02 -3.90
CA ASN A 6 -17.48 33.68 -3.48
C ASN A 6 -15.99 33.68 -3.11
N GLU A 7 -15.69 33.63 -1.81
CA GLU A 7 -14.33 33.65 -1.28
C GLU A 7 -13.46 32.49 -1.78
N ALA A 8 -14.03 31.32 -2.08
CA ALA A 8 -13.29 30.19 -2.62
C ALA A 8 -12.71 30.45 -4.02
N LEU A 9 -13.30 31.38 -4.79
CA LEU A 9 -12.77 31.82 -6.09
C LEU A 9 -11.63 32.84 -5.94
N LEU A 10 -11.41 33.37 -4.73
CA LEU A 10 -10.34 34.29 -4.40
C LEU A 10 -9.15 33.59 -3.75
N ASP A 11 -9.33 32.34 -3.28
CA ASP A 11 -8.24 31.54 -2.75
C ASP A 11 -7.32 31.06 -3.89
N LYS A 12 -6.11 31.62 -3.90
CA LYS A 12 -5.09 31.30 -4.91
C LYS A 12 -4.69 29.83 -4.90
N VAL A 13 -4.63 29.21 -3.72
CA VAL A 13 -4.23 27.80 -3.57
C VAL A 13 -5.33 26.92 -4.13
N ASP A 14 -6.58 27.14 -3.77
CA ASP A 14 -7.70 26.33 -4.24
C ASP A 14 -7.88 26.45 -5.76
N VAL A 15 -7.77 27.66 -6.32
CA VAL A 15 -7.82 27.86 -7.78
C VAL A 15 -6.67 27.12 -8.48
N TYR A 16 -5.46 27.17 -7.93
CA TYR A 16 -4.31 26.45 -8.49
C TYR A 16 -4.50 24.92 -8.42
N GLU A 17 -4.96 24.41 -7.27
CA GLU A 17 -5.24 22.98 -7.05
C GLU A 17 -6.44 22.46 -7.85
N TYR A 18 -7.38 23.32 -8.23
CA TYR A 18 -8.45 22.96 -9.14
C TYR A 18 -7.93 22.86 -10.59
N LEU A 19 -7.21 23.90 -11.06
CA LEU A 19 -6.72 23.98 -12.43
C LEU A 19 -5.69 22.90 -12.76
N THR A 20 -4.88 22.46 -11.79
CA THR A 20 -3.89 21.38 -11.97
C THR A 20 -4.52 20.06 -12.44
N MET A 21 -5.79 19.79 -12.08
CA MET A 21 -6.49 18.57 -12.48
C MET A 21 -7.43 18.82 -13.65
N VAL A 22 -8.17 19.93 -13.63
CA VAL A 22 -9.26 20.16 -14.58
C VAL A 22 -8.77 20.70 -15.92
N ALA A 23 -7.82 21.63 -15.90
CA ALA A 23 -7.41 22.35 -17.09
C ALA A 23 -6.48 21.49 -17.98
N PRO A 24 -6.39 21.79 -19.29
CA PRO A 24 -5.51 21.12 -20.23
C PRO A 24 -4.08 21.66 -20.09
N VAL A 25 -3.48 21.49 -18.91
CA VAL A 25 -2.13 21.94 -18.57
C VAL A 25 -1.09 20.85 -18.82
N PRO A 26 0.18 21.20 -19.07
CA PRO A 26 1.22 20.22 -19.29
C PRO A 26 1.55 19.40 -18.04
N TYR A 27 2.09 18.19 -18.23
CA TYR A 27 2.68 17.44 -17.12
C TYR A 27 3.88 18.18 -16.53
N GLY A 28 3.95 18.24 -15.20
CA GLY A 28 5.08 18.84 -14.49
C GLY A 28 6.37 18.04 -14.63
N LYS A 29 7.52 18.71 -14.42
CA LYS A 29 8.86 18.10 -14.52
C LYS A 29 9.07 16.90 -13.59
N GLY A 30 8.34 16.84 -12.47
CA GLY A 30 8.40 15.73 -11.51
C GLY A 30 7.72 14.44 -11.97
N PHE A 31 6.98 14.46 -13.09
CA PHE A 31 6.32 13.28 -13.63
C PHE A 31 7.20 12.57 -14.67
N ILE A 32 8.00 11.62 -14.19
CA ILE A 32 9.00 10.91 -15.01
C ILE A 32 8.40 10.07 -16.15
N PHE A 33 7.11 9.72 -16.07
CA PHE A 33 6.43 8.89 -17.06
C PHE A 33 5.78 9.67 -18.20
N LYS A 34 5.92 11.01 -18.22
CA LYS A 34 5.40 11.89 -19.27
C LYS A 34 5.70 11.36 -20.68
N LYS A 35 6.96 10.94 -20.91
CA LYS A 35 7.42 10.51 -22.24
C LYS A 35 6.69 9.26 -22.74
N LEU A 36 6.38 8.33 -21.84
CA LEU A 36 5.63 7.12 -22.18
C LEU A 36 4.23 7.49 -22.70
N LEU A 37 3.56 8.42 -22.01
CA LEU A 37 2.22 8.89 -22.40
C LEU A 37 2.23 9.64 -23.73
N GLU A 38 3.20 10.52 -23.95
CA GLU A 38 3.38 11.21 -25.24
C GLU A 38 3.59 10.22 -26.39
N ASN A 39 4.40 9.19 -26.18
CA ASN A 39 4.65 8.17 -27.19
C ASN A 39 3.39 7.35 -27.49
N LYS A 40 2.62 6.97 -26.46
CA LYS A 40 1.36 6.23 -26.66
C LYS A 40 0.30 7.09 -27.36
N ALA A 41 0.22 8.38 -27.02
CA ALA A 41 -0.69 9.30 -27.69
C ALA A 41 -0.34 9.43 -29.19
N LYS A 42 0.95 9.55 -29.52
CA LYS A 42 1.43 9.55 -30.92
C LYS A 42 1.14 8.26 -31.66
N GLU A 43 1.32 7.10 -31.01
CA GLU A 43 0.97 5.78 -31.59
C GLU A 43 -0.52 5.69 -31.96
N LEU A 44 -1.38 6.35 -31.18
CA LEU A 44 -2.83 6.37 -31.38
C LEU A 44 -3.31 7.52 -32.27
N ASP A 45 -2.41 8.31 -32.86
CA ASP A 45 -2.73 9.54 -33.59
C ASP A 45 -3.63 10.49 -32.76
N PHE A 46 -3.35 10.56 -31.46
CA PHE A 46 -4.11 11.35 -30.50
C PHE A 46 -3.31 12.57 -30.05
N GLU A 47 -3.86 13.76 -30.26
CA GLU A 47 -3.28 15.00 -29.78
C GLU A 47 -3.68 15.27 -28.32
N ILE A 48 -2.67 15.52 -27.47
CA ILE A 48 -2.88 16.00 -26.10
C ILE A 48 -2.72 17.51 -26.11
N ASP A 49 -3.84 18.24 -26.21
CA ASP A 49 -3.82 19.71 -26.18
C ASP A 49 -3.28 20.21 -24.83
N GLU A 50 -2.21 21.00 -24.84
CA GLU A 50 -1.60 21.57 -23.63
C GLU A 50 -1.48 23.10 -23.75
N TYR A 51 -1.91 23.81 -22.70
CA TYR A 51 -1.89 25.26 -22.63
C TYR A 51 -1.08 25.75 -21.44
N SER A 52 -0.32 26.83 -21.65
CA SER A 52 0.39 27.52 -20.57
C SER A 52 -0.56 28.41 -19.79
N ILE A 53 -1.17 27.86 -18.74
CA ILE A 53 -2.09 28.57 -17.85
C ILE A 53 -1.31 29.06 -16.62
N PHE A 54 -1.57 30.30 -16.20
CA PHE A 54 -0.92 30.91 -15.05
C PHE A 54 -1.95 31.36 -14.02
N VAL A 55 -1.71 31.02 -12.76
CA VAL A 55 -2.38 31.65 -11.62
C VAL A 55 -1.43 32.70 -11.08
N ASN A 56 -1.75 33.96 -11.36
CA ASN A 56 -0.84 35.10 -11.20
C ASN A 56 0.43 34.90 -12.03
N ARG A 57 1.59 34.69 -11.39
CA ARG A 57 2.89 34.48 -12.06
C ARG A 57 3.34 33.02 -12.06
N ASN A 58 2.53 32.12 -11.50
CA ASN A 58 2.89 30.71 -11.37
C ASN A 58 2.19 29.91 -12.47
N GLN A 59 2.98 29.29 -13.35
CA GLN A 59 2.44 28.36 -14.34
C GLN A 59 1.86 27.14 -13.64
N VAL A 60 0.67 26.72 -14.07
CA VAL A 60 -0.01 25.53 -13.60
C VAL A 60 0.47 24.33 -14.42
N TYR A 61 0.73 23.22 -13.73
CA TYR A 61 1.10 21.92 -14.31
C TYR A 61 0.19 20.85 -13.72
N LYS A 62 0.05 19.69 -14.36
CA LYS A 62 -0.68 18.55 -13.76
C LYS A 62 -0.01 18.08 -12.46
N ALA A 63 -0.82 17.70 -11.47
CA ALA A 63 -0.36 17.31 -10.13
C ALA A 63 0.21 15.88 -10.04
N TYR A 64 0.40 15.18 -11.16
CA TYR A 64 0.97 13.84 -11.15
C TYR A 64 2.43 13.87 -10.69
N THR A 65 2.75 13.02 -9.71
CA THR A 65 4.10 12.84 -9.19
C THR A 65 4.38 11.35 -8.98
N SER A 66 5.66 10.99 -8.77
CA SER A 66 6.05 9.62 -8.45
C SER A 66 5.92 9.27 -6.97
N SER A 67 5.58 10.20 -6.08
CA SER A 67 5.52 9.94 -4.63
C SER A 67 4.11 10.06 -4.11
N ILE A 68 3.75 9.17 -3.18
CA ILE A 68 2.46 9.20 -2.48
C ILE A 68 2.70 9.58 -1.02
N TYR A 69 1.94 10.57 -0.54
CA TYR A 69 2.09 11.15 0.79
C TYR A 69 0.87 10.91 1.68
N GLU A 70 1.09 10.96 2.99
CA GLU A 70 0.03 11.17 4.00
C GLU A 70 0.40 12.33 4.92
N GLY A 71 -0.57 12.74 5.75
CA GLY A 71 -0.42 13.85 6.69
C GLY A 71 -1.18 15.08 6.20
N ASP A 72 -0.78 16.23 6.72
CA ASP A 72 -1.27 17.55 6.31
C ASP A 72 -0.26 18.26 5.39
N LYS A 73 -0.64 19.44 4.86
CA LYS A 73 0.21 20.21 3.94
C LYS A 73 1.55 20.63 4.60
N SER A 74 1.62 20.77 5.92
CA SER A 74 2.81 21.19 6.67
C SER A 74 3.72 20.04 7.10
N ASN A 75 3.20 18.84 7.29
CA ASN A 75 3.90 17.68 7.82
C ASN A 75 3.55 16.41 7.04
N LYS A 76 3.85 16.43 5.74
CA LYS A 76 3.62 15.29 4.87
C LYS A 76 4.77 14.27 4.97
N ARG A 77 4.43 12.99 5.07
CA ARG A 77 5.40 11.87 4.99
C ARG A 77 5.13 11.02 3.77
N LYS A 78 6.19 10.61 3.07
CA LYS A 78 6.09 9.66 1.95
C LYS A 78 5.73 8.29 2.50
N ILE A 79 4.72 7.65 1.91
CA ILE A 79 4.20 6.33 2.35
C ILE A 79 4.29 5.27 1.26
N ASP A 80 4.39 5.70 0.01
CA ASP A 80 4.43 4.84 -1.16
C ASP A 80 5.00 5.64 -2.33
N GLU A 81 5.21 4.97 -3.45
CA GLU A 81 5.67 5.59 -4.69
C GLU A 81 5.11 4.88 -5.91
N ILE A 82 5.10 5.59 -7.03
CA ILE A 82 4.75 5.04 -8.34
C ILE A 82 6.01 4.46 -8.96
N HIS A 83 5.98 3.15 -9.19
CA HIS A 83 7.08 2.40 -9.80
C HIS A 83 7.01 2.42 -11.32
N GLU A 84 5.81 2.38 -11.85
CA GLU A 84 5.52 2.25 -13.28
C GLU A 84 4.13 2.79 -13.58
N ILE A 85 3.83 3.03 -14.85
CA ILE A 85 2.47 3.25 -15.34
C ILE A 85 2.18 2.27 -16.47
N GLU A 86 0.92 1.87 -16.62
CA GLU A 86 0.48 1.05 -17.75
C GLU A 86 -0.57 1.80 -18.55
N THR A 87 -0.45 1.75 -19.87
CA THR A 87 -1.43 2.29 -20.81
C THR A 87 -2.37 1.21 -21.30
N TYR A 88 -3.61 1.57 -21.62
CA TYR A 88 -4.60 0.64 -22.14
C TYR A 88 -5.55 1.35 -23.11
N GLU A 89 -6.19 0.56 -23.95
CA GLU A 89 -7.16 1.03 -24.93
C GLU A 89 -8.54 0.46 -24.62
N ILE A 90 -9.57 1.28 -24.86
CA ILE A 90 -10.97 0.90 -24.76
C ILE A 90 -11.51 0.89 -26.17
N ARG A 91 -11.52 -0.30 -26.78
CA ARG A 91 -12.03 -0.53 -28.14
C ARG A 91 -13.33 -1.31 -28.09
N ASN A 92 -14.28 -0.91 -28.91
CA ASN A 92 -15.52 -1.65 -29.07
C ASN A 92 -15.34 -2.95 -29.86
N LYS A 93 -16.41 -3.75 -29.97
CA LYS A 93 -16.39 -5.00 -30.75
C LYS A 93 -16.02 -4.83 -32.22
N LYS A 94 -16.17 -3.63 -32.78
CA LYS A 94 -15.81 -3.26 -34.16
C LYS A 94 -14.39 -2.69 -34.25
N ASN A 95 -13.59 -2.81 -33.20
CA ASN A 95 -12.23 -2.27 -33.07
C ASN A 95 -12.13 -0.73 -33.14
N LYS A 96 -13.26 0.00 -33.02
CA LYS A 96 -13.28 1.47 -32.90
C LYS A 96 -12.75 1.86 -31.52
N LEU A 97 -11.78 2.77 -31.50
CA LEU A 97 -11.23 3.33 -30.27
C LEU A 97 -12.25 4.30 -29.65
N LEU A 98 -12.79 3.94 -28.48
CA LEU A 98 -13.69 4.80 -27.73
C LEU A 98 -12.91 5.73 -26.80
N ALA A 99 -11.87 5.19 -26.16
CA ALA A 99 -10.97 5.91 -25.29
C ALA A 99 -9.63 5.18 -25.18
N TRP A 100 -8.62 5.86 -24.68
CA TRP A 100 -7.41 5.24 -24.16
C TRP A 100 -7.13 5.81 -22.77
N GLY A 101 -6.29 5.14 -21.99
CA GLY A 101 -5.99 5.63 -20.66
C GLY A 101 -4.70 5.05 -20.12
N TRP A 102 -4.38 5.49 -18.92
CA TRP A 102 -3.25 5.00 -18.17
C TRP A 102 -3.55 4.98 -16.68
N TYR A 103 -2.87 4.10 -15.95
CA TYR A 103 -2.93 4.04 -14.49
C TYR A 103 -1.54 3.79 -13.90
N SER A 104 -1.34 4.26 -12.67
CA SER A 104 -0.12 4.09 -11.92
C SER A 104 -0.04 2.77 -11.17
N ILE A 105 1.15 2.22 -11.05
CA ILE A 105 1.46 1.02 -10.27
C ILE A 105 2.31 1.44 -9.06
N SER A 106 1.78 1.26 -7.86
CA SER A 106 2.47 1.49 -6.59
C SER A 106 2.54 0.19 -5.79
N ASN A 107 3.00 0.24 -4.53
CA ASN A 107 2.85 -0.91 -3.64
C ASN A 107 1.40 -1.12 -3.18
N PHE A 108 0.48 -0.22 -3.52
CA PHE A 108 -0.91 -0.24 -3.06
C PHE A 108 -1.02 -0.40 -1.53
N THR A 109 -0.15 0.27 -0.78
CA THR A 109 -0.02 0.09 0.68
C THR A 109 -1.33 0.41 1.40
N LYS A 110 -2.02 1.44 0.93
CA LYS A 110 -3.38 1.82 1.33
C LYS A 110 -3.99 2.72 0.27
N VAL A 111 -5.26 3.05 0.45
CA VAL A 111 -5.94 4.08 -0.35
C VAL A 111 -5.13 5.38 -0.32
N ILE A 112 -4.94 6.00 -1.49
CA ILE A 112 -4.17 7.24 -1.60
C ILE A 112 -4.89 8.37 -0.84
N PRO A 113 -4.24 9.00 0.16
CA PRO A 113 -4.84 10.09 0.92
C PRO A 113 -5.14 11.34 0.08
N SER A 114 -6.13 12.13 0.50
CA SER A 114 -6.61 13.33 -0.22
C SER A 114 -5.58 14.44 -0.40
N ILE A 115 -4.52 14.47 0.42
CA ILE A 115 -3.39 15.39 0.22
C ILE A 115 -2.73 15.22 -1.17
N ASN A 116 -2.88 14.04 -1.78
CA ASN A 116 -2.45 13.80 -3.16
C ASN A 116 -3.60 14.16 -4.10
N ILE A 117 -3.62 15.40 -4.58
CA ILE A 117 -4.68 15.96 -5.45
C ILE A 117 -4.93 15.11 -6.71
N ALA A 118 -3.87 14.46 -7.22
CA ALA A 118 -3.93 13.59 -8.39
C ALA A 118 -4.52 12.18 -8.12
N ARG A 119 -4.92 11.87 -6.87
CA ARG A 119 -5.52 10.57 -6.52
C ARG A 119 -6.78 10.30 -7.33
N SER A 120 -7.05 9.02 -7.62
CA SER A 120 -8.14 8.52 -8.46
C SER A 120 -7.93 8.74 -9.97
N LEU A 121 -8.56 7.88 -10.78
CA LEU A 121 -8.54 8.02 -12.24
C LEU A 121 -9.38 9.22 -12.69
N ARG A 122 -8.91 9.97 -13.69
CA ARG A 122 -9.61 11.13 -14.25
C ARG A 122 -10.14 10.88 -15.64
N LEU A 123 -11.40 11.23 -15.88
CA LEU A 123 -12.00 11.20 -17.20
C LEU A 123 -11.69 12.51 -17.93
N ARG A 124 -11.28 12.45 -19.20
CA ARG A 124 -10.92 13.63 -20.00
C ARG A 124 -11.50 13.60 -21.41
N LYS A 125 -11.86 14.77 -21.94
CA LYS A 125 -12.16 15.04 -23.35
C LYS A 125 -11.39 16.30 -23.78
N GLY A 126 -10.60 16.21 -24.85
CA GLY A 126 -9.74 17.32 -25.29
C GLY A 126 -8.75 17.78 -24.20
N ASN A 127 -8.20 16.83 -23.45
CA ASN A 127 -7.36 17.02 -22.26
C ASN A 127 -8.00 17.83 -21.09
N ILE A 128 -9.27 18.22 -21.20
CA ILE A 128 -10.04 18.85 -20.11
C ILE A 128 -10.73 17.74 -19.30
N GLN A 129 -10.70 17.85 -17.98
CA GLN A 129 -11.38 16.88 -17.10
C GLN A 129 -12.91 16.97 -17.24
N ILE A 130 -13.55 15.81 -17.32
CA ILE A 130 -15.00 15.64 -17.23
C ILE A 130 -15.34 15.22 -15.80
N GLY A 131 -16.17 16.01 -15.15
CA GLY A 131 -16.52 15.85 -13.74
C GLY A 131 -15.33 16.04 -12.80
N LEU A 132 -15.36 15.35 -11.66
CA LEU A 132 -14.41 15.50 -10.54
C LEU A 132 -13.77 14.16 -10.18
N GLU A 133 -13.10 14.10 -9.02
CA GLU A 133 -12.37 12.93 -8.54
C GLU A 133 -13.20 11.63 -8.57
N GLU A 134 -14.48 11.71 -8.20
CA GLU A 134 -15.35 10.56 -7.98
C GLU A 134 -16.17 10.16 -9.22
N THR A 135 -16.00 10.83 -10.36
CA THR A 135 -16.83 10.62 -11.56
C THR A 135 -16.83 9.17 -12.05
N LEU A 136 -15.68 8.49 -11.93
CA LEU A 136 -15.52 7.10 -12.36
C LEU A 136 -15.76 6.09 -11.24
N THR A 137 -15.99 6.53 -10.00
CA THR A 137 -16.15 5.66 -8.83
C THR A 137 -17.32 4.69 -8.99
N LYS A 138 -18.40 5.11 -9.65
CA LYS A 138 -19.57 4.25 -9.98
C LYS A 138 -19.25 3.05 -10.88
N LEU A 139 -18.12 3.07 -11.58
CA LEU A 139 -17.69 1.99 -12.47
C LEU A 139 -16.75 1.00 -11.78
N PHE A 140 -16.25 1.31 -10.58
CA PHE A 140 -15.47 0.38 -9.78
C PHE A 140 -16.39 -0.58 -9.00
N LYS A 141 -15.88 -1.79 -8.74
CA LYS A 141 -16.56 -2.78 -7.90
C LYS A 141 -16.80 -2.30 -6.46
N GLU A 142 -15.89 -1.48 -5.93
CA GLU A 142 -16.02 -0.85 -4.62
C GLU A 142 -15.62 0.63 -4.70
N PRO A 143 -16.28 1.56 -3.98
CA PRO A 143 -16.02 2.99 -4.13
C PRO A 143 -14.57 3.42 -3.85
N ARG A 144 -13.89 2.73 -2.92
CA ARG A 144 -12.47 3.01 -2.62
C ARG A 144 -11.51 2.59 -3.72
N GLY A 145 -11.95 1.75 -4.66
CA GLY A 145 -11.11 1.17 -5.71
C GLY A 145 -10.47 2.22 -6.61
N SER A 146 -11.20 3.31 -6.91
CA SER A 146 -10.70 4.42 -7.70
C SER A 146 -9.47 5.08 -7.06
N LYS A 147 -9.48 5.20 -5.72
CA LYS A 147 -8.48 5.93 -4.93
C LYS A 147 -7.16 5.18 -4.73
N TYR A 148 -6.96 4.02 -5.33
CA TYR A 148 -5.68 3.31 -5.33
C TYR A 148 -4.74 3.72 -6.47
N PHE A 149 -5.21 4.56 -7.39
CA PHE A 149 -4.50 4.87 -8.63
C PHE A 149 -4.36 6.38 -8.83
N PHE A 150 -3.25 6.80 -9.44
CA PHE A 150 -3.21 7.96 -10.32
C PHE A 150 -3.49 7.48 -11.74
N GLY A 151 -4.15 8.30 -12.55
CA GLY A 151 -4.34 7.97 -13.97
C GLY A 151 -5.37 8.83 -14.67
N GLU A 152 -5.50 8.61 -15.97
CA GLU A 152 -6.42 9.34 -16.84
C GLU A 152 -7.05 8.40 -17.87
N ILE A 153 -8.25 8.74 -18.32
CA ILE A 153 -8.96 8.13 -19.44
C ILE A 153 -9.30 9.26 -20.41
N HIS A 154 -8.64 9.27 -21.55
CA HIS A 154 -8.86 10.22 -22.64
C HIS A 154 -9.87 9.65 -23.63
N THR A 155 -11.03 10.28 -23.73
CA THR A 155 -12.08 9.84 -24.66
C THR A 155 -11.81 10.32 -26.08
N VAL A 156 -11.84 9.37 -27.01
CA VAL A 156 -11.53 9.57 -28.43
C VAL A 156 -12.82 9.71 -29.23
N SER A 157 -13.81 8.83 -28.99
CA SER A 157 -15.06 8.84 -29.77
C SER A 157 -15.75 10.20 -29.76
N HIS A 158 -16.24 10.62 -30.93
CA HIS A 158 -17.05 11.84 -31.10
C HIS A 158 -18.43 11.72 -30.44
N GLU A 159 -18.93 10.49 -30.26
CA GLU A 159 -20.21 10.23 -29.60
C GLU A 159 -20.13 10.38 -28.07
N LEU A 160 -18.94 10.37 -27.47
CA LEU A 160 -18.78 10.66 -26.04
C LEU A 160 -18.83 12.17 -25.80
N ILE A 161 -20.03 12.73 -25.94
CA ILE A 161 -20.33 14.16 -25.86
C ILE A 161 -20.62 14.56 -24.42
N PRO A 162 -19.86 15.49 -23.81
CA PRO A 162 -20.13 15.97 -22.46
C PRO A 162 -21.52 16.60 -22.35
N ASN A 163 -22.20 16.39 -21.23
CA ASN A 163 -23.44 17.09 -20.92
C ASN A 163 -23.19 18.59 -20.62
N SER A 164 -24.26 19.38 -20.42
CA SER A 164 -24.17 20.83 -20.17
C SER A 164 -23.38 21.19 -18.91
N ARG A 165 -23.40 20.33 -17.89
CA ARG A 165 -22.64 20.48 -16.63
C ARG A 165 -21.18 20.04 -16.77
N ARG A 166 -20.84 19.36 -17.87
CA ARG A 166 -19.54 18.70 -18.11
C ARG A 166 -19.11 17.78 -16.98
N ASP A 167 -20.07 17.22 -16.24
CA ASP A 167 -19.82 16.29 -15.15
C ASP A 167 -19.87 14.81 -15.62
N TYR A 168 -20.45 14.57 -16.79
CA TYR A 168 -20.44 13.28 -17.50
C TYR A 168 -20.78 13.44 -18.99
N PHE A 169 -21.06 12.31 -19.67
CA PHE A 169 -21.49 12.26 -21.07
C PHE A 169 -23.01 12.11 -21.23
N LEU A 170 -23.53 12.51 -22.39
CA LEU A 170 -24.91 12.23 -22.82
C LEU A 170 -25.10 10.74 -23.11
N GLU A 171 -26.30 10.22 -22.84
CA GLU A 171 -26.63 8.81 -23.07
C GLU A 171 -26.69 8.49 -24.56
N ASN A 172 -25.89 7.50 -24.96
CA ASN A 172 -25.91 6.89 -26.28
C ASN A 172 -25.25 5.50 -26.25
N SER A 173 -25.24 4.82 -27.40
CA SER A 173 -24.68 3.47 -27.54
C SER A 173 -23.17 3.41 -27.25
N ASP A 174 -22.39 4.40 -27.67
CA ASP A 174 -20.96 4.48 -27.40
C ASP A 174 -20.67 4.65 -25.89
N LEU A 175 -21.49 5.41 -25.16
CA LEU A 175 -21.38 5.55 -23.70
C LEU A 175 -21.65 4.21 -23.00
N LEU A 176 -22.72 3.50 -23.39
CA LEU A 176 -23.05 2.19 -22.81
C LEU A 176 -21.91 1.18 -23.01
N GLU A 177 -21.32 1.17 -24.21
CA GLU A 177 -20.19 0.28 -24.52
C GLU A 177 -18.91 0.72 -23.79
N PHE A 178 -18.63 2.02 -23.73
CA PHE A 178 -17.52 2.59 -22.96
C PHE A 178 -17.62 2.18 -21.48
N GLU A 179 -18.76 2.40 -20.82
CA GLU A 179 -18.94 2.05 -19.41
C GLU A 179 -18.73 0.55 -19.17
N LYS A 180 -19.26 -0.29 -20.06
CA LYS A 180 -19.09 -1.75 -19.95
C LYS A 180 -17.61 -2.16 -20.03
N LEU A 181 -16.86 -1.61 -20.98
CA LEU A 181 -15.45 -1.94 -21.17
C LEU A 181 -14.58 -1.35 -20.05
N VAL A 182 -14.87 -0.15 -19.59
CA VAL A 182 -14.18 0.47 -18.45
C VAL A 182 -14.45 -0.32 -17.16
N LYS A 183 -15.68 -0.78 -16.91
CA LYS A 183 -15.99 -1.68 -15.79
C LYS A 183 -15.16 -2.97 -15.85
N ALA A 184 -15.04 -3.58 -17.02
CA ALA A 184 -14.20 -4.77 -17.20
C ALA A 184 -12.73 -4.47 -16.88
N LYS A 185 -12.20 -3.34 -17.35
CA LYS A 185 -10.85 -2.90 -17.01
C LYS A 185 -10.67 -2.64 -15.52
N PHE A 186 -11.66 -2.04 -14.87
CA PHE A 186 -11.60 -1.76 -13.43
C PHE A 186 -11.70 -3.04 -12.58
N GLU A 187 -12.30 -4.12 -13.09
CA GLU A 187 -12.22 -5.44 -12.44
C GLU A 187 -10.79 -6.02 -12.51
N GLU A 188 -10.03 -5.76 -13.58
CA GLU A 188 -8.60 -6.10 -13.64
C GLU A 188 -7.80 -5.29 -12.62
N LEU A 189 -8.06 -3.98 -12.53
CA LEU A 189 -7.43 -3.11 -11.53
C LEU A 189 -7.77 -3.55 -10.10
N HIS A 190 -9.01 -3.98 -9.86
CA HIS A 190 -9.42 -4.60 -8.60
C HIS A 190 -8.55 -5.80 -8.27
N LYS A 191 -8.38 -6.74 -9.21
CA LYS A 191 -7.51 -7.90 -9.01
C LYS A 191 -6.06 -7.49 -8.72
N LEU A 192 -5.56 -6.41 -9.32
CA LEU A 192 -4.20 -5.92 -9.11
C LEU A 192 -3.93 -5.43 -7.68
N TYR A 193 -4.74 -4.50 -7.16
CA TYR A 193 -4.48 -3.99 -5.79
C TYR A 193 -4.84 -5.02 -4.71
N TYR A 194 -5.83 -5.89 -4.94
CA TYR A 194 -6.10 -7.02 -4.04
C TYR A 194 -4.95 -8.04 -4.04
N PHE A 195 -4.34 -8.31 -5.19
CA PHE A 195 -3.15 -9.16 -5.28
C PHE A 195 -2.01 -8.58 -4.42
N SER A 196 -1.74 -7.27 -4.54
CA SER A 196 -0.75 -6.58 -3.72
C SER A 196 -1.02 -6.71 -2.22
N SER A 197 -2.30 -6.55 -1.82
CA SER A 197 -2.72 -6.72 -0.43
C SER A 197 -2.48 -8.15 0.08
N LYS A 198 -2.85 -9.16 -0.74
CA LYS A 198 -2.65 -10.58 -0.41
C LYS A 198 -1.16 -10.88 -0.16
N ILE A 199 -0.29 -10.58 -1.12
CA ILE A 199 1.14 -10.92 -1.01
C ILE A 199 1.83 -10.18 0.13
N ARG A 200 1.43 -8.93 0.42
CA ARG A 200 1.94 -8.18 1.57
C ARG A 200 1.56 -8.85 2.89
N ASN A 201 0.32 -9.33 3.01
CA ASN A 201 -0.12 -10.03 4.21
C ASN A 201 0.63 -11.37 4.40
N GLU A 202 0.88 -12.10 3.31
CA GLU A 202 1.68 -13.33 3.38
C GLU A 202 3.14 -13.03 3.76
N LYS A 203 3.76 -12.00 3.17
CA LYS A 203 5.10 -11.55 3.56
C LYS A 203 5.16 -11.18 5.03
N LYS A 204 4.18 -10.43 5.53
CA LYS A 204 4.10 -10.05 6.94
C LYS A 204 4.11 -11.27 7.86
N LYS A 205 3.38 -12.34 7.54
CA LYS A 205 3.39 -13.58 8.36
C LYS A 205 4.79 -14.21 8.44
N VAL A 206 5.54 -14.18 7.34
CA VAL A 206 6.93 -14.67 7.29
C VAL A 206 7.84 -13.79 8.13
N ASP A 207 7.75 -12.46 7.97
CA ASP A 207 8.57 -11.49 8.71
C ASP A 207 8.27 -11.52 10.22
N ASP A 208 6.99 -11.63 10.61
CA ASP A 208 6.53 -11.78 11.98
C ASP A 208 7.07 -13.06 12.64
N PHE A 209 7.13 -14.17 11.87
CA PHE A 209 7.74 -15.41 12.35
C PHE A 209 9.25 -15.26 12.53
N LYS A 210 9.97 -14.69 11.55
CA LYS A 210 11.42 -14.48 11.65
C LYS A 210 11.80 -13.61 12.84
N THR A 211 11.04 -12.54 13.07
CA THR A 211 11.21 -11.65 14.22
C THR A 211 10.99 -12.40 15.53
N PHE A 212 9.90 -13.16 15.62
CA PHE A 212 9.59 -13.96 16.82
C PHE A 212 10.59 -15.09 17.05
N ALA A 213 11.08 -15.74 16.00
CA ALA A 213 12.09 -16.79 16.10
C ALA A 213 13.42 -16.24 16.66
N LYS A 214 13.79 -15.01 16.28
CA LYS A 214 14.94 -14.31 16.85
C LYS A 214 14.73 -14.01 18.33
N GLU A 215 13.59 -13.43 18.71
CA GLU A 215 13.21 -13.17 20.11
C GLU A 215 13.26 -14.45 20.95
N TYR A 216 12.66 -15.54 20.45
CA TYR A 216 12.63 -16.82 21.16
C TYR A 216 14.04 -17.42 21.32
N LYS A 217 14.88 -17.34 20.27
CA LYS A 217 16.27 -17.81 20.34
C LYS A 217 17.09 -17.04 21.37
N GLU A 218 17.02 -15.71 21.37
CA GLU A 218 17.72 -14.85 22.34
C GLU A 218 17.27 -15.16 23.77
N LYS A 219 15.96 -15.31 23.98
CA LYS A 219 15.41 -15.66 25.29
C LYS A 219 15.87 -17.04 25.76
N ALA A 220 15.95 -18.01 24.85
CA ALA A 220 16.42 -19.35 25.15
C ALA A 220 17.92 -19.42 25.45
N THR A 221 18.77 -18.68 24.73
CA THR A 221 20.22 -18.68 24.96
C THR A 221 20.61 -17.98 26.25
N ASN A 222 19.86 -16.93 26.64
CA ASN A 222 20.19 -16.11 27.80
C ASN A 222 19.56 -16.60 29.11
N GLY A 223 18.84 -17.73 29.07
CA GLY A 223 18.10 -18.22 30.25
C GLY A 223 16.98 -17.27 30.70
N GLY A 224 16.40 -16.53 29.76
CA GLY A 224 15.43 -15.46 30.04
C GLY A 224 14.00 -15.93 30.32
N PHE A 225 13.77 -17.23 30.49
CA PHE A 225 12.44 -17.74 30.87
C PHE A 225 12.23 -17.62 32.38
N THR A 226 11.03 -17.19 32.75
CA THR A 226 10.59 -17.05 34.13
C THR A 226 10.32 -18.41 34.77
N ASN A 227 9.65 -19.28 34.02
CA ASN A 227 9.23 -20.61 34.45
C ASN A 227 9.01 -21.53 33.24
N GLU A 228 8.66 -22.78 33.51
CA GLU A 228 8.42 -23.81 32.48
C GLU A 228 7.15 -23.56 31.67
N GLU A 229 6.14 -22.91 32.26
CA GLU A 229 4.87 -22.57 31.62
C GLU A 229 5.07 -21.50 30.53
N GLU A 230 5.83 -20.44 30.83
CA GLU A 230 6.21 -19.41 29.86
C GLU A 230 7.01 -20.02 28.70
N LYS A 231 7.95 -20.92 29.01
CA LYS A 231 8.71 -21.62 27.97
C LYS A 231 7.78 -22.43 27.05
N LYS A 232 6.80 -23.14 27.61
CA LYS A 232 5.82 -23.91 26.86
C LYS A 232 4.96 -23.00 25.97
N ASP A 233 4.50 -21.87 26.48
CA ASP A 233 3.75 -20.86 25.70
C ASP A 233 4.56 -20.31 24.52
N TYR A 234 5.86 -20.01 24.72
CA TYR A 234 6.74 -19.59 23.61
C TYR A 234 6.92 -20.70 22.58
N GLN A 235 7.04 -21.95 23.00
CA GLN A 235 7.15 -23.10 22.10
C GLN A 235 5.86 -23.29 21.28
N GLU A 236 4.69 -23.25 21.91
CA GLU A 236 3.39 -23.35 21.23
C GLU A 236 3.19 -22.20 20.24
N LYS A 237 3.50 -20.96 20.64
CA LYS A 237 3.48 -19.78 19.75
C LYS A 237 4.44 -19.91 18.59
N PHE A 238 5.62 -20.49 18.82
CA PHE A 238 6.63 -20.71 17.79
C PHE A 238 6.10 -21.67 16.73
N GLU A 239 5.59 -22.84 17.12
CA GLU A 239 5.04 -23.83 16.17
C GLU A 239 3.86 -23.26 15.38
N ALA A 240 2.92 -22.58 16.07
CA ALA A 240 1.77 -21.97 15.41
C ALA A 240 2.16 -20.88 14.40
N LYS A 241 3.16 -20.04 14.73
CA LYS A 241 3.68 -19.03 13.80
C LYS A 241 4.49 -19.65 12.66
N LYS A 242 5.26 -20.72 12.93
CA LYS A 242 6.04 -21.46 11.95
C LYS A 242 5.14 -22.08 10.88
N GLU A 243 4.05 -22.72 11.30
CA GLU A 243 3.07 -23.31 10.37
C GLU A 243 2.44 -22.24 9.46
N LYS A 244 2.01 -21.11 10.04
CA LYS A 244 1.47 -19.98 9.28
C LYS A 244 2.47 -19.41 8.29
N ALA A 245 3.73 -19.24 8.69
CA ALA A 245 4.80 -18.75 7.84
C ALA A 245 5.13 -19.73 6.71
N LYS A 246 5.14 -21.04 6.98
CA LYS A 246 5.35 -22.08 5.96
C LYS A 246 4.27 -22.05 4.87
N ASN A 247 3.00 -21.91 5.29
CA ASN A 247 1.90 -21.79 4.33
C ASN A 247 1.98 -20.47 3.53
N ALA A 248 2.35 -19.37 4.19
CA ALA A 248 2.56 -18.08 3.53
C ALA A 248 3.69 -18.13 2.49
N GLU A 249 4.80 -18.78 2.82
CA GLU A 249 5.95 -18.96 1.91
C GLU A 249 5.56 -19.74 0.65
N LYS A 250 4.81 -20.84 0.81
CA LYS A 250 4.26 -21.61 -0.32
C LYS A 250 3.36 -20.75 -1.21
N GLU A 251 2.50 -19.94 -0.63
CA GLU A 251 1.62 -19.03 -1.38
C GLU A 251 2.40 -17.94 -2.12
N LEU A 252 3.47 -17.41 -1.52
CA LEU A 252 4.37 -16.44 -2.17
C LEU A 252 5.13 -17.06 -3.36
N VAL A 253 5.60 -18.30 -3.22
CA VAL A 253 6.27 -19.03 -4.33
C VAL A 253 5.29 -19.24 -5.49
N LYS A 254 4.08 -19.75 -5.21
CA LYS A 254 3.04 -19.91 -6.25
C LYS A 254 2.68 -18.57 -6.90
N ALA A 255 2.59 -17.50 -6.11
CA ALA A 255 2.33 -16.16 -6.64
C ALA A 255 3.46 -15.71 -7.57
N LYS A 256 4.72 -15.94 -7.20
CA LYS A 256 5.90 -15.63 -8.03
C LYS A 256 5.89 -16.39 -9.35
N GLU A 257 5.61 -17.69 -9.32
CA GLU A 257 5.48 -18.51 -10.53
C GLU A 257 4.35 -18.00 -11.44
N LYS A 258 3.20 -17.66 -10.85
CA LYS A 258 2.07 -17.13 -11.60
C LYS A 258 2.41 -15.81 -12.28
N VAL A 259 3.03 -14.86 -11.57
CA VAL A 259 3.38 -13.54 -12.15
C VAL A 259 4.54 -13.60 -13.13
N ASN A 260 5.42 -14.60 -13.08
CA ASN A 260 6.40 -14.83 -14.14
C ASN A 260 5.74 -15.28 -15.44
N ASN A 261 4.60 -15.97 -15.34
CA ASN A 261 3.82 -16.44 -16.46
C ASN A 261 2.67 -15.49 -16.86
N SER A 262 2.42 -14.42 -16.10
CA SER A 262 1.31 -13.47 -16.30
C SER A 262 1.79 -12.00 -16.32
N GLY A 263 0.90 -11.07 -16.67
CA GLY A 263 1.22 -9.69 -17.06
C GLY A 263 2.20 -8.88 -16.18
N SER A 264 2.85 -7.90 -16.82
CA SER A 264 3.93 -7.04 -16.30
C SER A 264 3.61 -6.37 -14.96
N SER A 265 2.41 -5.80 -14.79
CA SER A 265 2.04 -5.03 -13.60
C SER A 265 2.06 -5.85 -12.32
N GLN A 266 1.56 -7.09 -12.35
CA GLN A 266 1.58 -7.94 -11.17
C GLN A 266 3.00 -8.35 -10.79
N LYS A 267 3.88 -8.52 -11.78
CA LYS A 267 5.31 -8.79 -11.55
C LYS A 267 6.00 -7.60 -10.90
N THR A 268 5.81 -6.38 -11.43
CA THR A 268 6.34 -5.14 -10.84
C THR A 268 5.90 -5.00 -9.38
N VAL A 269 4.61 -5.22 -9.10
CA VAL A 269 4.07 -5.18 -7.72
C VAL A 269 4.71 -6.25 -6.84
N PHE A 270 4.85 -7.48 -7.35
CA PHE A 270 5.44 -8.58 -6.59
C PHE A 270 6.90 -8.28 -6.20
N ASP A 271 7.71 -7.84 -7.15
CA ASP A 271 9.12 -7.54 -6.94
C ASP A 271 9.32 -6.37 -5.96
N LYS A 272 8.43 -5.37 -5.98
CA LYS A 272 8.50 -4.21 -5.08
C LYS A 272 7.99 -4.49 -3.67
N VAL A 273 6.91 -5.28 -3.53
CA VAL A 273 6.28 -5.57 -2.24
C VAL A 273 6.96 -6.72 -1.52
N VAL A 274 7.31 -7.79 -2.26
CA VAL A 274 7.89 -9.02 -1.71
C VAL A 274 9.39 -9.04 -1.88
N GLY A 275 9.85 -8.75 -3.09
CA GLY A 275 11.26 -8.89 -3.49
C GLY A 275 11.69 -10.34 -3.57
N ASN A 276 12.91 -10.61 -3.12
CA ASN A 276 13.44 -11.98 -3.10
C ASN A 276 12.80 -12.80 -1.98
N ILE A 277 12.22 -13.94 -2.34
CA ILE A 277 11.73 -14.94 -1.40
C ILE A 277 12.93 -15.76 -0.94
N THR A 278 13.16 -15.82 0.37
CA THR A 278 14.06 -16.82 0.96
C THR A 278 13.21 -17.95 1.52
N THR A 279 13.48 -19.18 1.09
CA THR A 279 12.75 -20.37 1.58
C THR A 279 13.49 -21.00 2.75
N ASP A 280 13.49 -20.29 3.88
CA ASP A 280 14.29 -20.61 5.05
C ASP A 280 13.44 -20.88 6.30
N VAL A 281 12.13 -20.66 6.28
CA VAL A 281 11.24 -20.84 7.45
C VAL A 281 11.35 -22.23 8.03
N GLU A 282 11.43 -23.26 7.19
CA GLU A 282 11.54 -24.66 7.61
C GLU A 282 12.87 -24.96 8.32
N LYS A 283 13.94 -24.27 7.92
CA LYS A 283 15.29 -24.40 8.51
C LYS A 283 15.44 -23.66 9.84
N VAL A 284 14.52 -22.75 10.15
CA VAL A 284 14.52 -22.03 11.42
C VAL A 284 14.11 -22.98 12.53
N ASN A 285 15.10 -23.37 13.33
CA ASN A 285 14.93 -24.12 14.56
C ASN A 285 15.53 -23.33 15.71
N VAL A 286 14.84 -23.31 16.85
CA VAL A 286 15.41 -22.81 18.11
C VAL A 286 15.99 -24.02 18.83
N ALA A 287 17.32 -24.12 18.83
CA ALA A 287 18.02 -25.18 19.54
C ALA A 287 17.76 -25.03 21.04
N LEU A 288 16.83 -25.83 21.57
CA LEU A 288 16.73 -26.10 23.00
C LEU A 288 17.94 -26.98 23.33
N GLY A 289 19.00 -26.39 23.87
CA GLY A 289 20.20 -27.17 24.22
C GLY A 289 19.83 -28.37 25.08
N ASN A 290 20.46 -29.53 24.84
CA ASN A 290 20.32 -30.75 25.64
C ASN A 290 20.78 -30.61 27.11
N GLY A 291 21.10 -29.38 27.56
CA GLY A 291 21.41 -29.04 28.95
C GLY A 291 20.15 -28.67 29.73
N LYS A 292 20.24 -28.69 31.07
CA LYS A 292 19.17 -28.19 31.94
C LYS A 292 18.79 -26.76 31.53
N THR A 293 17.51 -26.53 31.28
CA THR A 293 16.97 -25.20 30.94
C THR A 293 17.35 -24.23 32.06
N LYS A 294 18.01 -23.14 31.70
CA LYS A 294 18.37 -22.06 32.63
C LYS A 294 17.20 -21.09 32.72
N TYR A 295 16.73 -20.81 33.92
CA TYR A 295 15.70 -19.82 34.22
C TYR A 295 16.32 -18.54 34.80
N ILE A 296 15.59 -17.44 34.78
CA ILE A 296 16.06 -16.15 35.33
C ILE A 296 16.52 -16.30 36.79
N THR A 297 15.85 -17.15 37.56
CA THR A 297 16.18 -17.42 38.97
C THR A 297 17.40 -18.32 39.17
N ASP A 298 17.90 -19.00 38.13
CA ASP A 298 19.09 -19.85 38.25
C ASP A 298 20.38 -19.02 38.40
N ASP A 299 20.36 -17.77 37.94
CA ASP A 299 21.44 -16.81 38.16
C ASP A 299 21.52 -16.31 39.61
N ILE A 300 20.45 -16.48 40.40
CA ILE A 300 20.41 -16.07 41.81
C ILE A 300 21.08 -17.17 42.65
N THR A 301 22.41 -17.19 42.62
CA THR A 301 23.20 -18.28 43.22
C THR A 301 23.10 -18.35 44.75
N THR A 302 22.78 -17.23 45.40
CA THR A 302 22.56 -17.05 46.85
C THR A 302 21.39 -17.86 47.41
N LEU A 303 20.36 -18.11 46.60
CA LEU A 303 19.12 -18.76 47.03
C LEU A 303 19.16 -20.29 46.92
N SER A 304 18.45 -20.98 47.82
CA SER A 304 18.26 -22.43 47.74
C SER A 304 17.35 -22.81 46.56
N ARG A 305 17.37 -24.09 46.15
CA ARG A 305 16.46 -24.58 45.09
C ARG A 305 14.98 -24.35 45.41
N LYS A 306 14.59 -24.40 46.69
CA LYS A 306 13.19 -24.20 47.10
C LYS A 306 12.81 -22.72 46.97
N ASP A 307 13.73 -21.83 47.32
CA ASP A 307 13.50 -20.38 47.27
C ASP A 307 13.50 -19.87 45.82
N ARG A 308 14.40 -20.36 44.96
CA ARG A 308 14.37 -20.06 43.51
C ARG A 308 13.05 -20.47 42.86
N LYS A 309 12.45 -21.59 43.29
CA LYS A 309 11.11 -22.00 42.84
C LYS A 309 10.01 -21.06 43.33
N LEU A 310 10.11 -20.55 44.57
CA LEU A 310 9.17 -19.56 45.09
C LEU A 310 9.28 -18.24 44.32
N VAL A 311 10.50 -17.74 44.09
CA VAL A 311 10.75 -16.51 43.30
C VAL A 311 10.24 -16.67 41.87
N SER A 312 10.44 -17.83 41.24
CA SER A 312 9.88 -18.12 39.91
C SER A 312 8.35 -18.07 39.88
N LYS A 313 7.67 -18.54 40.94
CA LYS A 313 6.21 -18.39 41.09
C LYS A 313 5.80 -16.93 41.25
N ILE A 314 6.52 -16.16 42.06
CA ILE A 314 6.28 -14.72 42.25
C ILE A 314 6.42 -13.98 40.92
N PHE A 315 7.49 -14.26 40.17
CA PHE A 315 7.70 -13.71 38.84
C PHE A 315 6.59 -14.08 37.85
N GLY A 316 6.05 -15.30 37.93
CA GLY A 316 4.87 -15.70 37.15
C GLY A 316 3.61 -14.92 37.51
N VAL A 317 3.38 -14.63 38.80
CA VAL A 317 2.26 -13.77 39.23
C VAL A 317 2.44 -12.34 38.68
N MET A 318 3.67 -11.82 38.69
CA MET A 318 3.97 -10.49 38.15
C MET A 318 3.65 -10.38 36.66
N ASP A 319 3.97 -11.40 35.86
CA ASP A 319 3.63 -11.43 34.42
C ASP A 319 2.12 -11.40 34.16
N ASN A 320 1.34 -11.98 35.08
CA ASN A 320 -0.11 -12.09 34.92
C ASN A 320 -0.85 -10.80 35.34
N VAL A 321 -0.26 -10.00 36.23
CA VAL A 321 -0.92 -8.83 36.83
C VAL A 321 -0.39 -7.52 36.26
N LEU A 322 0.87 -7.47 35.82
CA LEU A 322 1.54 -6.24 35.39
C LEU A 322 1.74 -6.20 33.86
N PRO A 323 1.75 -5.00 33.26
CA PRO A 323 2.23 -4.83 31.89
C PRO A 323 3.65 -5.38 31.70
N LYS A 324 3.94 -5.98 30.53
CA LYS A 324 5.20 -6.69 30.23
C LYS A 324 6.45 -5.86 30.59
N ASP A 325 6.41 -4.57 30.28
CA ASP A 325 7.53 -3.65 30.48
C ASP A 325 7.82 -3.45 31.99
N ILE A 326 6.77 -3.25 32.79
CA ILE A 326 6.86 -3.06 34.25
C ILE A 326 7.25 -4.37 34.92
N ALA A 327 6.66 -5.49 34.50
CA ALA A 327 6.99 -6.82 35.02
C ALA A 327 8.47 -7.13 34.81
N THR A 328 9.02 -6.83 33.63
CA THR A 328 10.44 -7.08 33.29
C THR A 328 11.38 -6.25 34.17
N ILE A 329 11.15 -4.94 34.28
CA ILE A 329 11.96 -4.04 35.13
C ILE A 329 11.95 -4.51 36.59
N LEU A 330 10.77 -4.86 37.11
CA LEU A 330 10.63 -5.24 38.50
C LEU A 330 11.30 -6.59 38.79
N LYS A 331 11.26 -7.54 37.84
CA LYS A 331 11.99 -8.82 37.95
C LYS A 331 13.50 -8.64 37.93
N GLU A 332 14.03 -7.78 37.06
CA GLU A 332 15.47 -7.46 37.03
C GLU A 332 15.92 -6.85 38.35
N LYS A 333 15.16 -5.90 38.89
CA LYS A 333 15.47 -5.27 40.18
C LYS A 333 15.41 -6.25 41.36
N ILE A 334 14.40 -7.14 41.37
CA ILE A 334 14.34 -8.22 42.37
C ILE A 334 15.51 -9.19 42.20
N LYS A 335 15.91 -9.51 40.97
CA LYS A 335 17.07 -10.35 40.69
C LYS A 335 18.36 -9.73 41.21
N GLU A 336 18.58 -8.43 40.95
CA GLU A 336 19.74 -7.68 41.47
C GLU A 336 19.79 -7.71 42.99
N GLU A 337 18.67 -7.39 43.64
CA GLU A 337 18.58 -7.34 45.10
C GLU A 337 18.83 -8.72 45.75
N LEU A 338 18.28 -9.79 45.16
CA LEU A 338 18.45 -11.14 45.69
C LEU A 338 19.81 -11.78 45.34
N SER A 339 20.56 -11.19 44.40
CA SER A 339 21.89 -11.67 44.00
C SER A 339 23.03 -10.99 44.76
N ASN A 340 22.74 -9.90 45.47
CA ASN A 340 23.59 -9.32 46.52
C ASN A 340 23.49 -10.17 47.80
#